data_AF-A0A7C7LXE5-F1
#
_entry.id   AF-A0A7C7LXE5-F1
#
_cell.length_a   1.000
_cell.length_b   1.000
_cell.length_c   1.000
_cell.angle_alpha   90.00
_cell.angle_beta   90.00
_cell.angle_gamma   90.00
#
_symmetry.space_group_name_H-M   'P 1'
#
loop_
_entity.id
_entity.type
_entity.pdbx_description
1 polymer ?
#
loop_
_entity_poly.entity_id
_entity_poly.type
_entity_poly.pdbx_seq_one_letter_code
_entity_poly.pdbx_strand_id
1 'polypeptide(L)'
;MKYPSIRIEGAILSADILDKIEQGELLGQKPKDFGYDGSNVRVKDEVVKAWADAQDMWRIYKRKMGDVSEQKAGTTETRNFWMVPLLGILGYDVELYRRAQEIHGKTYAISHKGSNIDNFPIHIMGFRDSLD
;
A
#
# COMPACT_ATOMS: atom_id res chain seq x y z
N MET A 1 25.70 -10.00 10.95
CA MET A 1 24.26 -10.05 11.26
C MET A 1 23.55 -10.40 9.96
N LYS A 2 22.73 -11.47 9.91
CA LYS A 2 22.18 -12.02 8.64
C LYS A 2 21.23 -11.05 7.92
N TYR A 3 20.52 -10.21 8.67
CA TYR A 3 19.55 -9.23 8.15
C TYR A 3 19.88 -7.81 8.63
N PRO A 4 20.78 -7.08 7.96
CA PRO A 4 21.28 -5.78 8.44
C PRO A 4 20.23 -4.65 8.39
N SER A 5 19.17 -4.83 7.60
CA SER A 5 18.06 -3.87 7.46
C SER A 5 16.86 -4.20 8.35
N ILE A 6 16.90 -5.27 9.15
CA ILE A 6 15.78 -5.70 9.98
C ILE A 6 16.11 -5.43 11.44
N ARG A 7 15.26 -4.62 12.08
CA ARG A 7 15.26 -4.40 13.53
C ARG A 7 14.01 -5.08 14.10
N ILE A 8 14.21 -6.09 14.94
CA ILE A 8 13.12 -6.83 15.60
C ILE A 8 12.83 -6.17 16.94
N GLU A 9 11.58 -5.79 17.16
CA GLU A 9 11.09 -5.24 18.43
C GLU A 9 10.06 -6.22 19.03
N GLY A 10 10.31 -6.68 20.25
CA GLY A 10 9.48 -7.69 20.91
C GLY A 10 9.74 -9.14 20.44
N ALA A 11 8.81 -10.05 20.77
CA ALA A 11 9.00 -11.49 20.60
C ALA A 11 8.18 -12.12 19.45
N ILE A 12 7.44 -11.32 18.67
CA ILE A 12 6.48 -11.82 17.67
C ILE A 12 7.18 -12.32 16.40
N LEU A 13 8.22 -11.61 15.94
CA LEU A 13 9.01 -11.97 14.75
C LEU A 13 10.36 -12.51 15.20
N SER A 14 10.54 -13.83 15.23
CA SER A 14 11.82 -14.45 15.57
C SER A 14 12.76 -14.51 14.34
N ALA A 15 14.07 -14.65 14.57
CA ALA A 15 15.03 -14.85 13.49
C ALA A 15 14.74 -16.14 12.67
N ASP A 16 14.24 -17.20 13.32
CA ASP A 16 13.84 -18.46 12.65
C ASP A 16 12.71 -18.23 11.63
N ILE A 17 11.75 -17.34 11.92
CA ILE A 17 10.70 -16.99 10.96
C ILE A 17 11.30 -16.32 9.73
N LEU A 18 12.26 -15.41 9.92
CA LEU A 18 12.95 -14.75 8.79
C LEU A 18 13.73 -15.74 7.94
N ASP A 19 14.40 -16.71 8.58
CA ASP A 19 15.12 -17.78 7.89
C ASP A 19 14.18 -18.63 7.03
N LYS A 20 13.02 -19.02 7.57
CA LYS A 20 11.97 -19.79 6.85
C LYS A 20 11.34 -19.02 5.70
N ILE A 21 11.16 -17.70 5.84
CA ILE A 21 10.74 -16.83 4.73
C ILE A 21 11.82 -16.84 3.64
N GLU A 22 13.07 -16.61 4.00
CA GLU A 22 14.16 -16.58 3.01
C GLU A 22 14.30 -17.89 2.21
N GLN A 23 14.09 -19.03 2.88
CA GLN A 23 14.14 -20.37 2.31
C GLN A 23 12.88 -20.78 1.54
N GLY A 24 11.80 -19.98 1.60
CA GLY A 24 10.54 -20.30 0.92
C GLY A 24 9.72 -21.40 1.62
N GLU A 25 9.98 -21.66 2.91
CA GLU A 25 9.36 -22.76 3.67
C GLU A 25 7.98 -22.41 4.22
N LEU A 26 7.65 -21.11 4.31
CA LEU A 26 6.32 -20.64 4.69
C LEU A 26 5.35 -20.58 3.48
N LEU A 27 4.06 -20.66 3.79
CA LEU A 27 2.97 -20.47 2.83
C LEU A 27 2.92 -19.02 2.32
N GLY A 28 2.30 -18.82 1.14
CA GLY A 28 2.10 -17.48 0.58
C GLY A 28 3.33 -16.90 -0.14
N GLN A 29 4.28 -17.75 -0.54
CA GLN A 29 5.55 -17.32 -1.15
C GLN A 29 5.69 -17.73 -2.62
N LYS A 30 4.69 -18.42 -3.19
CA LYS A 30 4.72 -18.85 -4.59
C LYS A 30 4.19 -17.73 -5.49
N PRO A 31 4.61 -17.63 -6.76
CA PRO A 31 4.13 -16.60 -7.68
C PRO A 31 2.60 -16.48 -7.75
N LYS A 32 1.90 -17.62 -7.77
CA LYS A 32 0.43 -17.66 -7.75
C LYS A 32 -0.21 -17.02 -6.53
N ASP A 33 0.50 -16.98 -5.39
CA ASP A 33 0.00 -16.38 -4.16
C ASP A 33 0.01 -14.84 -4.26
N PHE A 34 0.68 -14.29 -5.28
CA PHE A 34 0.72 -12.87 -5.65
C PHE A 34 -0.05 -12.59 -6.97
N GLY A 35 -0.84 -13.54 -7.47
CA GLY A 35 -1.63 -13.37 -8.68
C GLY A 35 -0.85 -13.57 -10.00
N TYR A 36 0.33 -14.20 -9.96
CA TYR A 36 1.08 -14.53 -11.17
C TYR A 36 0.86 -15.98 -11.63
N ASP A 37 0.42 -16.14 -12.88
CA ASP A 37 0.14 -17.45 -13.49
C ASP A 37 1.37 -18.10 -14.15
N GLY A 38 2.44 -17.34 -14.36
CA GLY A 38 3.64 -17.80 -15.06
C GLY A 38 4.60 -18.61 -14.19
N SER A 39 4.98 -19.81 -14.64
CA SER A 39 5.97 -20.67 -13.95
C SER A 39 7.37 -20.07 -13.83
N ASN A 40 7.68 -19.04 -14.64
CA ASN A 40 9.00 -18.40 -14.69
C ASN A 40 9.07 -17.08 -13.91
N VAL A 41 7.98 -16.65 -13.26
CA VAL A 41 7.98 -15.41 -12.48
C VAL A 41 8.72 -15.64 -11.17
N ARG A 42 9.69 -14.78 -10.89
CA ARG A 42 10.41 -14.75 -9.60
C ARG A 42 9.80 -13.66 -8.74
N VAL A 43 9.14 -14.05 -7.65
CA VAL A 43 8.49 -13.10 -6.72
C VAL A 43 9.46 -12.01 -6.25
N LYS A 44 10.72 -12.37 -5.96
CA LYS A 44 11.75 -11.39 -5.54
C LYS A 44 11.98 -10.30 -6.59
N ASP A 45 11.98 -10.64 -7.88
CA ASP A 45 12.22 -9.69 -8.97
C ASP A 45 11.02 -8.74 -9.10
N GLU A 46 9.80 -9.26 -9.00
CA GLU A 46 8.57 -8.44 -9.01
C GLU A 46 8.47 -7.52 -7.79
N VAL A 47 8.88 -7.98 -6.60
CA VAL A 47 8.95 -7.15 -5.39
C VAL A 47 9.96 -6.02 -5.57
N VAL A 48 11.14 -6.29 -6.14
CA VAL A 48 12.16 -5.26 -6.42
C VAL A 48 11.63 -4.23 -7.41
N LYS A 49 10.91 -4.68 -8.45
CA LYS A 49 10.26 -3.80 -9.43
C LYS A 49 9.20 -2.91 -8.78
N ALA A 50 8.27 -3.51 -8.04
CA ALA A 50 7.22 -2.79 -7.30
C ALA A 50 7.81 -1.75 -6.33
N TRP A 51 8.91 -2.10 -5.66
CA TRP A 51 9.63 -1.18 -4.78
C TRP A 51 10.23 0.00 -5.54
N ALA A 52 10.89 -0.24 -6.68
CA ALA A 52 11.44 0.82 -7.51
C ALA A 52 10.34 1.78 -8.01
N ASP A 53 9.22 1.23 -8.49
CA ASP A 53 8.06 2.00 -8.94
C ASP A 53 7.51 2.88 -7.80
N ALA A 54 7.34 2.31 -6.60
CA ALA A 54 6.89 3.04 -5.42
C ALA A 54 7.88 4.15 -5.02
N GLN A 55 9.19 3.93 -5.12
CA GLN A 55 10.19 4.96 -4.83
C GLN A 55 10.11 6.13 -5.82
N ASP A 56 9.92 5.86 -7.11
CA ASP A 56 9.76 6.91 -8.11
C ASP A 56 8.47 7.72 -7.91
N MET A 57 7.37 7.03 -7.61
CA MET A 57 6.12 7.66 -7.22
C MET A 57 6.29 8.57 -6.00
N TRP A 58 6.99 8.10 -4.95
CA TRP A 58 7.27 8.89 -3.76
C TRP A 58 8.02 10.16 -4.10
N ARG A 59 9.00 10.07 -5.01
CA ARG A 59 9.79 11.23 -5.45
C ARG A 59 8.94 12.24 -6.22
N ILE A 60 8.00 11.79 -7.05
CA ILE A 60 7.02 12.66 -7.72
C ILE A 60 6.09 13.31 -6.69
N TYR A 61 5.52 12.52 -5.80
CA TYR A 61 4.62 12.98 -4.77
C TYR A 61 5.26 14.04 -3.87
N LYS A 62 6.52 13.84 -3.44
CA LYS A 62 7.28 14.86 -2.68
C LYS A 62 7.38 16.21 -3.38
N ARG A 63 7.58 16.23 -4.70
CA ARG A 63 7.58 17.48 -5.47
C ARG A 63 6.20 18.11 -5.46
N LYS A 64 5.15 17.30 -5.68
CA LYS A 64 3.76 17.77 -5.64
C LYS A 64 3.35 18.32 -4.29
N MET A 65 3.80 17.73 -3.18
CA MET A 65 3.57 18.30 -1.84
C MET A 65 4.13 19.73 -1.72
N GLY A 66 5.31 20.00 -2.31
CA GLY A 66 5.91 21.34 -2.32
C GLY A 66 5.14 22.38 -3.13
N ASP A 67 4.36 21.95 -4.13
CA ASP A 67 3.53 22.82 -4.96
C ASP A 67 2.19 23.20 -4.29
N VAL A 68 1.82 22.54 -3.19
CA VAL A 68 0.52 22.73 -2.52
C VAL A 68 0.57 23.91 -1.55
N SER A 69 -0.25 24.93 -1.85
CA SER A 69 -0.51 26.08 -0.97
C SER A 69 -0.78 25.66 0.47
N GLU A 70 -0.22 26.39 1.43
CA GLU A 70 -0.27 26.07 2.87
C GLU A 70 -1.70 25.94 3.42
N GLN A 71 -2.66 26.62 2.79
CA GLN A 71 -4.07 26.62 3.18
C GLN A 71 -4.83 25.36 2.74
N LYS A 72 -4.20 24.46 1.97
CA LYS A 72 -4.81 23.21 1.47
C LYS A 72 -4.26 22.00 2.21
N ALA A 73 -5.16 21.06 2.51
CA ALA A 73 -4.86 19.77 3.14
C ALA A 73 -3.95 18.85 2.29
N GLY A 74 -3.97 19.02 0.96
CA GLY A 74 -3.18 18.19 0.03
C GLY A 74 -3.81 16.84 -0.32
N THR A 75 -5.09 16.62 0.00
CA THR A 75 -5.79 15.35 -0.21
C THR A 75 -5.80 14.89 -1.67
N THR A 76 -5.91 15.81 -2.63
CA THR A 76 -5.91 15.48 -4.06
C THR A 76 -4.55 14.93 -4.49
N GLU A 77 -3.48 15.56 -4.02
CA GLU A 77 -2.11 15.18 -4.34
C GLU A 77 -1.75 13.85 -3.68
N THR A 78 -2.12 13.67 -2.41
CA THR A 78 -1.95 12.40 -1.69
C THR A 78 -2.72 11.26 -2.36
N ARG A 79 -3.94 11.52 -2.83
CA ARG A 79 -4.73 10.52 -3.55
C ARG A 79 -4.09 10.15 -4.88
N ASN A 80 -3.84 11.13 -5.74
CA ASN A 80 -3.55 10.88 -7.15
C ASN A 80 -2.10 10.50 -7.41
N PHE A 81 -1.15 11.02 -6.63
CA PHE A 81 0.28 10.78 -6.85
C PHE A 81 0.89 9.77 -5.89
N TRP A 82 0.15 9.35 -4.86
CA TRP A 82 0.65 8.43 -3.85
C TRP A 82 -0.29 7.26 -3.60
N MET A 83 -1.39 7.47 -2.89
CA MET A 83 -2.19 6.38 -2.33
C MET A 83 -2.86 5.50 -3.38
N VAL A 84 -3.56 6.08 -4.37
CA VAL A 84 -4.24 5.29 -5.41
C VAL A 84 -3.23 4.47 -6.23
N PRO A 85 -2.15 5.06 -6.79
CA PRO A 85 -1.21 4.25 -7.56
C PRO A 85 -0.39 3.27 -6.70
N LEU A 86 -0.11 3.56 -5.42
CA LEU A 86 0.59 2.62 -4.53
C LEU A 86 -0.28 1.40 -4.26
N LEU A 87 -1.56 1.61 -3.99
CA LEU A 87 -2.53 0.53 -3.83
C LEU A 87 -2.68 -0.28 -5.13
N GLY A 88 -2.62 0.37 -6.29
CA GLY A 88 -2.55 -0.32 -7.59
C GLY A 88 -1.34 -1.24 -7.72
N ILE A 89 -0.14 -0.80 -7.31
CA ILE A 89 1.07 -1.65 -7.25
C ILE A 89 0.85 -2.86 -6.33
N LEU A 90 0.12 -2.66 -5.24
CA LEU A 90 -0.23 -3.71 -4.27
C LEU A 90 -1.41 -4.59 -4.73
N GLY A 91 -1.93 -4.40 -5.93
CA GLY A 91 -2.99 -5.22 -6.52
C GLY A 91 -4.41 -4.83 -6.11
N TYR A 92 -4.63 -3.62 -5.60
CA TYR A 92 -5.98 -3.11 -5.31
C TYR A 92 -6.59 -2.45 -6.55
N ASP A 93 -7.84 -2.82 -6.83
CA ASP A 93 -8.68 -2.11 -7.79
C ASP A 93 -9.40 -0.96 -7.05
N VAL A 94 -8.75 0.19 -6.99
CA VAL A 94 -9.25 1.34 -6.22
C VAL A 94 -10.30 2.11 -7.03
N GLU A 95 -11.54 2.10 -6.55
CA GLU A 95 -12.67 2.81 -7.13
C GLU A 95 -13.21 3.89 -6.19
N LEU A 96 -13.63 5.04 -6.73
CA LEU A 96 -14.30 6.08 -5.95
C LEU A 96 -15.71 5.65 -5.55
N TYR A 97 -16.08 5.86 -4.28
CA TYR A 97 -17.49 5.85 -3.89
C TYR A 97 -18.19 7.10 -4.44
N ARG A 98 -19.20 6.88 -5.30
CA ARG A 98 -20.00 7.98 -5.90
C ARG A 98 -20.90 8.70 -4.89
N ARG A 99 -21.11 8.12 -3.71
CA ARG A 99 -21.95 8.65 -2.62
C ARG A 99 -21.27 8.36 -1.28
N ALA A 100 -21.51 9.23 -0.30
CA ALA A 100 -21.05 9.00 1.07
C ALA A 100 -21.60 7.67 1.62
N GLN A 101 -20.78 6.95 2.39
CA GLN A 101 -21.18 5.67 2.95
C GLN A 101 -21.96 5.91 4.24
N GLU A 102 -23.20 5.43 4.29
CA GLU A 102 -24.06 5.53 5.46
C GLU A 102 -24.26 4.13 6.08
N ILE A 103 -23.91 3.99 7.35
CA ILE A 103 -24.08 2.75 8.11
C ILE A 103 -24.85 3.11 9.39
N HIS A 104 -26.02 2.50 9.58
CA HIS A 104 -26.90 2.76 10.74
C HIS A 104 -27.22 4.25 10.97
N GLY A 105 -27.50 5.00 9.91
CA GLY A 105 -27.83 6.44 10.02
C GLY A 105 -26.62 7.35 10.26
N LYS A 106 -25.39 6.80 10.27
CA LYS A 106 -24.15 7.57 10.41
C LYS A 106 -23.39 7.59 9.10
N THR A 107 -22.99 8.78 8.69
CA THR A 107 -22.15 8.98 7.51
C THR A 107 -20.68 8.80 7.86
N TYR A 108 -19.98 7.98 7.10
CA TYR A 108 -18.54 7.77 7.20
C TYR A 108 -17.84 8.40 6.01
N ALA A 109 -16.67 8.99 6.24
CA ALA A 109 -15.86 9.67 5.22
C ALA A 109 -15.15 8.70 4.27
N ILE A 110 -15.74 7.55 3.93
CA ILE A 110 -15.12 6.55 3.06
C ILE A 110 -15.21 7.04 1.62
N SER A 111 -14.05 7.32 1.00
CA SER A 111 -13.98 7.95 -0.32
C SER A 111 -13.77 6.96 -1.45
N HIS A 112 -13.13 5.81 -1.17
CA HIS A 112 -12.82 4.79 -2.14
C HIS A 112 -13.09 3.39 -1.59
N LYS A 113 -13.05 2.40 -2.48
CA LYS A 113 -13.12 0.98 -2.17
C LYS A 113 -12.12 0.19 -2.99
N GLY A 114 -11.62 -0.91 -2.44
CA GLY A 114 -10.96 -1.95 -3.21
C GLY A 114 -12.03 -2.87 -3.79
N SER A 115 -12.45 -2.68 -5.04
CA SER A 115 -13.58 -3.42 -5.62
C SER A 115 -13.31 -4.91 -5.78
N ASN A 116 -12.04 -5.29 -5.91
CA ASN A 116 -11.58 -6.68 -5.97
C ASN A 116 -11.43 -7.38 -4.61
N ILE A 117 -11.60 -6.66 -3.49
CA ILE A 117 -11.46 -7.20 -2.13
C ILE A 117 -12.72 -6.86 -1.34
N ASP A 118 -13.86 -7.44 -1.72
CA ASP A 118 -15.16 -7.25 -1.05
C ASP A 118 -15.53 -5.78 -0.79
N ASN A 119 -15.23 -4.90 -1.76
CA ASN A 119 -15.40 -3.45 -1.64
C ASN A 119 -14.72 -2.86 -0.38
N PHE A 120 -13.53 -3.37 -0.01
CA PHE A 120 -12.80 -2.97 1.19
C PHE A 120 -12.74 -1.44 1.31
N PRO A 121 -13.22 -0.85 2.42
CA PRO A 121 -13.37 0.59 2.52
C PRO A 121 -12.02 1.29 2.66
N ILE A 122 -11.79 2.31 1.84
CA ILE A 122 -10.54 3.08 1.81
C ILE A 122 -10.88 4.56 2.05
N HIS A 123 -10.28 5.12 3.10
CA HIS A 123 -10.26 6.55 3.35
C HIS A 123 -8.87 7.09 3.06
N ILE A 124 -8.81 8.17 2.26
CA ILE A 124 -7.56 8.83 1.88
C ILE A 124 -7.60 10.26 2.39
N MET A 125 -6.66 10.59 3.27
CA MET A 125 -6.47 11.91 3.86
C MET A 125 -5.35 12.67 3.16
N GLY A 126 -5.32 13.99 3.30
CA GLY A 126 -4.22 14.83 2.88
C GLY A 126 -3.06 14.81 3.88
N PHE A 127 -1.85 15.08 3.39
CA PHE A 127 -0.64 15.06 4.22
C PHE A 127 -0.57 16.18 5.28
N ARG A 128 -1.47 17.16 5.25
CA ARG A 128 -1.64 18.17 6.31
C ARG A 128 -2.87 17.95 7.17
N ASP A 129 -3.65 16.90 6.94
CA ASP A 129 -4.76 16.60 7.84
C ASP A 129 -4.21 16.16 9.21
N SER A 130 -4.82 16.68 10.28
CA SER A 130 -4.53 16.26 11.65
C SER A 130 -5.00 14.83 11.86
N LEU A 131 -4.18 14.01 12.52
CA LEU A 131 -4.59 12.70 13.05
C LEU A 131 -4.99 12.78 14.53
N ASP A 132 -4.84 13.96 15.14
CA ASP A 132 -5.25 14.31 16.50
C ASP A 132 -6.60 15.02 16.52
#